data_AF-A0A2I1CCF8-F1
#
_entry.id   AF-A0A2I1CCF8-F1
#
_cell.length_a   1.000
_cell.length_b   1.000
_cell.length_c   1.000
_cell.angle_alpha   90.00
_cell.angle_beta   90.00
_cell.angle_gamma   90.00
#
_symmetry.space_group_name_H-M   'P 1'
#
loop_
_entity.id
_entity.type
_entity.pdbx_description
1 polymer ?
#
loop_
_entity_poly.entity_id
_entity_poly.type
_entity_poly.pdbx_seq_one_letter_code
_entity_poly.pdbx_strand_id
1 'polypeptide(L)'
;MISARNRLVQVDSGTPLQIRGIMVNQDDYVLADRCGTVFVPAQRIEEVLELGERIDRRQSLMIQAVRNGHPVSEVMHDTQFEAIYSTPSSTVATAARSSTRNPKKASAEDQELVALFADSDTPGVSDALDKLGIPGQAFGIMPLTDYKKVTVGPAFTVRYVPASEPPGSVGDFIDDVAIGDVVVIDNGGRSDCTVWGDIMTQYAGIRGVAGAVIDGVCRDVNRAIEDDYPLFTAGRWMRTGKDRVQVGGVNESIGTGKVRVNPRDIVVADANGVVIVPRDRAREVAEIARRIEKSEAGIREMIAGGASISEAREKLGYHTLQRKG
;
A
#
# COMPACT_ATOMS: atom_id res chain seq x y z
N MET A 1 -2.20 17.71 27.29
CA MET A 1 -3.61 17.28 27.37
C MET A 1 -4.42 18.44 27.96
N ILE A 2 -5.40 18.98 27.22
CA ILE A 2 -6.27 20.07 27.70
C ILE A 2 -7.61 19.44 28.10
N SER A 3 -8.11 19.73 29.31
CA SER A 3 -9.38 19.20 29.80
C SER A 3 -10.57 20.01 29.28
N ALA A 4 -11.69 19.32 29.03
CA ALA A 4 -12.97 19.91 28.68
C ALA A 4 -13.60 20.78 29.80
N ARG A 5 -13.15 20.63 31.06
CA ARG A 5 -13.69 21.41 32.19
C ARG A 5 -13.59 22.92 31.91
N ASN A 6 -14.70 23.62 32.12
CA ASN A 6 -14.88 25.06 31.88
C ASN A 6 -14.64 25.52 30.42
N ARG A 7 -14.65 24.59 29.46
CA ARG A 7 -14.44 24.89 28.03
C ARG A 7 -15.55 24.35 27.13
N LEU A 8 -16.21 23.29 27.55
CA LEU A 8 -17.32 22.66 26.84
C LEU A 8 -18.50 22.51 27.79
N VAL A 9 -19.71 22.70 27.25
CA VAL A 9 -20.98 22.44 27.93
C VAL A 9 -21.81 21.52 27.06
N GLN A 10 -22.53 20.58 27.67
CA GLN A 10 -23.54 19.78 26.97
C GLN A 10 -24.75 20.69 26.72
N VAL A 11 -25.14 20.82 25.46
CA VAL A 11 -26.31 21.62 25.06
C VAL A 11 -27.56 20.74 24.99
N ASP A 12 -27.43 19.51 24.51
CA ASP A 12 -28.53 18.57 24.33
C ASP A 12 -28.03 17.12 24.36
N SER A 13 -28.93 16.14 24.41
CA SER A 13 -28.63 14.70 24.34
C SER A 13 -29.77 13.90 23.73
N GLY A 14 -29.43 12.93 22.88
CA GLY A 14 -30.43 12.07 22.24
C GLY A 14 -31.19 12.76 21.09
N THR A 15 -30.73 13.92 20.63
CA THR A 15 -31.33 14.61 19.49
C THR A 15 -30.49 14.43 18.23
N PRO A 16 -31.11 14.52 17.03
CA PRO A 16 -30.39 14.45 15.78
C PRO A 16 -29.29 15.51 15.70
N LEU A 17 -28.11 15.10 15.23
CA LEU A 17 -26.95 15.97 15.17
C LEU A 17 -26.21 15.82 13.84
N GLN A 18 -25.64 16.92 13.37
CA GLN A 18 -24.94 16.96 12.10
C GLN A 18 -23.43 16.74 12.30
N ILE A 19 -22.92 15.59 11.86
CA ILE A 19 -21.50 15.26 11.85
C ILE A 19 -20.96 15.43 10.45
N ARG A 20 -20.14 16.45 10.21
CA ARG A 20 -19.43 16.65 8.93
C ARG A 20 -20.38 16.61 7.70
N GLY A 21 -21.59 17.15 7.86
CA GLY A 21 -22.62 17.18 6.81
C GLY A 21 -23.59 15.99 6.83
N ILE A 22 -23.32 14.94 7.61
CA ILE A 22 -24.21 13.79 7.79
C ILE A 22 -25.14 14.04 8.97
N MET A 23 -26.44 13.90 8.76
CA MET A 23 -27.41 13.87 9.85
C MET A 23 -27.37 12.49 10.50
N VAL A 24 -27.18 12.44 11.82
CA VAL A 24 -27.20 11.21 12.62
C VAL A 24 -28.31 11.35 13.65
N ASN A 25 -29.26 10.43 13.63
CA ASN A 25 -30.39 10.41 14.56
C ASN A 25 -30.07 9.54 15.76
N GLN A 26 -30.88 9.68 16.81
CA GLN A 26 -30.90 8.70 17.89
C GLN A 26 -31.22 7.31 17.30
N ASP A 27 -30.55 6.28 17.85
CA ASP A 27 -30.67 4.88 17.46
C ASP A 27 -30.15 4.51 16.06
N ASP A 28 -29.58 5.45 15.30
CA ASP A 28 -28.79 5.11 14.11
C ASP A 28 -27.56 4.27 14.48
N TYR A 29 -27.22 3.32 13.63
CA TYR A 29 -26.10 2.42 13.87
C TYR A 29 -24.78 3.08 13.47
N VAL A 30 -23.75 2.87 14.27
CA VAL A 30 -22.39 3.37 14.01
C VAL A 30 -21.45 2.19 13.85
N LEU A 31 -20.81 2.11 12.69
CA LEU A 31 -19.72 1.16 12.44
C LEU A 31 -18.42 1.93 12.35
N ALA A 32 -17.43 1.55 13.13
CA ALA A 32 -16.12 2.17 13.13
C ALA A 32 -15.01 1.12 13.15
N ASP A 33 -14.06 1.26 12.24
CA ASP A 33 -12.90 0.38 12.11
C ASP A 33 -11.63 1.20 11.79
N ARG A 34 -10.58 0.53 11.32
CA ARG A 34 -9.35 1.21 10.90
C ARG A 34 -9.57 2.05 9.64
N CYS A 35 -10.51 1.71 8.76
CA CYS A 35 -10.75 2.43 7.51
C CYS A 35 -11.64 3.67 7.70
N GLY A 36 -12.43 3.73 8.78
CA GLY A 36 -13.10 4.96 9.23
C GLY A 36 -14.41 4.68 9.95
N THR A 37 -15.37 5.59 9.79
CA THR A 37 -16.68 5.51 10.46
C THR A 37 -17.81 5.68 9.46
N VAL A 38 -18.82 4.83 9.57
CA VAL A 38 -20.05 4.88 8.78
C VAL A 38 -21.24 4.95 9.72
N PHE A 39 -22.20 5.80 9.37
CA PHE A 39 -23.50 5.90 10.03
C PHE A 39 -24.54 5.21 9.14
N VAL A 40 -25.33 4.32 9.72
CA VAL A 40 -26.41 3.61 9.03
C VAL A 40 -27.72 4.01 9.68
N PRO A 41 -28.65 4.64 8.92
CA PRO A 41 -29.96 4.97 9.45
C PRO A 41 -30.66 3.72 9.99
N ALA A 42 -31.24 3.80 11.19
CA ALA A 42 -31.89 2.64 11.83
C ALA A 42 -32.92 1.96 10.92
N GLN A 43 -33.70 2.76 10.18
CA GLN A 43 -34.71 2.29 9.24
C GLN A 43 -34.15 1.57 7.98
N ARG A 44 -32.84 1.62 7.75
CA ARG A 44 -32.16 1.02 6.59
C ARG A 44 -31.24 -0.14 6.97
N ILE A 45 -31.15 -0.50 8.25
CA ILE A 45 -30.15 -1.46 8.72
C ILE A 45 -30.29 -2.84 8.07
N GLU A 46 -31.52 -3.35 7.92
CA GLU A 46 -31.73 -4.67 7.30
C GLU A 46 -31.25 -4.71 5.84
N GLU A 47 -31.58 -3.70 5.03
CA GLU A 47 -31.11 -3.61 3.64
C GLU A 47 -29.58 -3.54 3.57
N VAL A 48 -28.95 -2.79 4.48
CA VAL A 48 -27.48 -2.68 4.55
C VAL A 48 -26.85 -3.99 4.95
N LEU A 49 -27.43 -4.72 5.92
CA LEU A 49 -26.94 -6.04 6.32
C LEU A 49 -27.09 -7.05 5.17
N GLU A 50 -28.25 -7.12 4.51
CA GLU A 50 -28.47 -8.01 3.37
C GLU A 50 -27.51 -7.73 2.20
N LEU A 51 -27.25 -6.46 1.90
CA LEU A 51 -26.25 -6.07 0.89
C LEU A 51 -24.84 -6.42 1.36
N GLY A 52 -24.50 -6.12 2.60
CA GLY A 52 -23.19 -6.40 3.20
C GLY A 52 -22.86 -7.88 3.18
N GLU A 53 -23.78 -8.74 3.60
CA GLU A 53 -23.61 -10.19 3.55
C GLU A 53 -23.46 -10.72 2.12
N ARG A 54 -24.19 -10.17 1.15
CA ARG A 54 -24.02 -10.55 -0.26
C ARG A 54 -22.63 -10.19 -0.79
N ILE A 55 -22.15 -8.99 -0.44
CA ILE A 55 -20.80 -8.53 -0.81
C ILE A 55 -19.74 -9.43 -0.16
N ASP A 56 -19.89 -9.73 1.14
CA ASP A 56 -18.96 -10.59 1.87
C ASP A 56 -18.92 -12.02 1.31
N ARG A 57 -20.09 -12.62 1.02
CA ARG A 57 -20.19 -13.92 0.34
C ARG A 57 -19.49 -13.90 -1.02
N ARG A 58 -19.70 -12.85 -1.82
CA ARG A 58 -19.05 -12.70 -3.13
C ARG A 58 -17.53 -12.59 -2.97
N GLN A 59 -17.03 -11.71 -2.09
CA GLN A 59 -15.59 -11.56 -1.85
C GLN A 59 -14.96 -12.88 -1.38
N SER A 60 -15.61 -13.58 -0.46
CA SER A 60 -15.15 -14.89 0.02
C SER A 60 -15.00 -15.93 -1.10
N LEU A 61 -15.96 -16.01 -2.02
CA LEU A 61 -15.87 -16.91 -3.18
C LEU A 61 -14.77 -16.48 -4.17
N MET A 62 -14.65 -15.17 -4.42
CA MET A 62 -13.58 -14.63 -5.28
C MET A 62 -12.19 -14.98 -4.73
N ILE A 63 -12.02 -14.82 -3.42
CA ILE A 63 -10.79 -15.19 -2.70
C ILE A 63 -10.50 -16.69 -2.84
N GLN A 64 -11.51 -17.54 -2.66
CA GLN A 64 -11.34 -18.98 -2.86
C GLN A 64 -10.94 -19.32 -4.29
N ALA A 65 -11.53 -18.69 -5.30
CA ALA A 65 -11.16 -18.88 -6.70
C ALA A 65 -9.71 -18.48 -6.97
N VAL A 66 -9.28 -17.32 -6.44
CA VAL A 66 -7.89 -16.84 -6.47
C VAL A 66 -6.94 -17.85 -5.82
N ARG A 67 -7.28 -18.36 -4.63
CA ARG A 67 -6.48 -19.39 -3.93
C ARG A 67 -6.39 -20.70 -4.71
N ASN A 68 -7.41 -21.02 -5.49
CA ASN A 68 -7.43 -22.15 -6.41
C ASN A 68 -6.71 -21.87 -7.75
N GLY A 69 -6.08 -20.70 -7.91
CA GLY A 69 -5.24 -20.36 -9.05
C GLY A 69 -5.93 -19.64 -10.21
N HIS A 70 -7.18 -19.18 -10.04
CA HIS A 70 -7.87 -18.40 -11.07
C HIS A 70 -7.27 -16.97 -11.16
N PRO A 71 -7.10 -16.39 -12.36
CA PRO A 71 -6.64 -15.01 -12.54
C PRO A 71 -7.59 -13.99 -11.90
N VAL A 72 -7.06 -12.86 -11.38
CA VAL A 72 -7.91 -11.80 -10.79
C VAL A 72 -8.82 -11.18 -11.83
N SER A 73 -8.30 -10.96 -13.03
CA SER A 73 -9.09 -10.41 -14.14
C SER A 73 -10.30 -11.28 -14.47
N GLU A 74 -10.18 -12.60 -14.39
CA GLU A 74 -11.31 -13.52 -14.59
C GLU A 74 -12.29 -13.46 -13.42
N VAL A 75 -11.78 -13.56 -12.19
CA VAL A 75 -12.59 -13.57 -10.96
C VAL A 75 -13.36 -12.25 -10.75
N MET A 76 -12.77 -11.11 -11.11
CA MET A 76 -13.41 -9.79 -10.97
C MET A 76 -14.50 -9.53 -12.02
N HIS A 77 -14.38 -10.11 -13.22
CA HIS A 77 -15.31 -9.90 -14.34
C HIS A 77 -16.31 -11.04 -14.54
N ASP A 78 -16.23 -12.13 -13.76
CA ASP A 78 -17.11 -13.27 -13.92
C ASP A 78 -18.57 -12.93 -13.56
N THR A 79 -19.43 -13.02 -14.58
CA THR A 79 -20.87 -12.79 -14.55
C THR A 79 -21.64 -13.70 -13.59
N GLN A 80 -21.09 -14.88 -13.23
CA GLN A 80 -21.66 -15.73 -12.18
C GLN A 80 -21.68 -15.02 -10.82
N PHE A 81 -20.75 -14.09 -10.58
CA PHE A 81 -20.73 -13.22 -9.42
C PHE A 81 -21.52 -11.91 -9.60
N GLU A 82 -21.91 -11.57 -10.84
CA GLU A 82 -22.81 -10.44 -11.14
C GLU A 82 -24.30 -10.81 -11.03
N ALA A 83 -24.65 -12.08 -11.23
CA ALA A 83 -26.03 -12.57 -11.28
C ALA A 83 -26.83 -12.44 -9.95
N ILE A 84 -26.23 -11.93 -8.87
CA ILE A 84 -26.87 -11.81 -7.54
C ILE A 84 -27.77 -10.55 -7.42
N TYR A 85 -27.82 -9.69 -8.45
CA TYR A 85 -28.90 -8.71 -8.59
C TYR A 85 -30.23 -9.34 -9.06
N SER A 86 -30.22 -10.64 -9.40
CA SER A 86 -31.38 -11.43 -9.80
C SER A 86 -31.54 -12.64 -8.86
N THR A 87 -32.78 -13.01 -8.56
CA THR A 87 -33.26 -14.10 -7.69
C THR A 87 -32.44 -15.41 -7.81
N PRO A 88 -32.27 -16.22 -6.74
CA PRO A 88 -31.28 -17.30 -6.73
C PRO A 88 -31.68 -18.45 -7.64
N SER A 89 -30.85 -18.75 -8.64
CA SER A 89 -30.89 -20.02 -9.36
C SER A 89 -29.55 -20.72 -9.21
N SER A 90 -29.59 -21.82 -8.49
CA SER A 90 -28.51 -22.77 -8.32
C SER A 90 -28.33 -23.58 -9.61
N THR A 91 -27.27 -23.33 -10.37
CA THR A 91 -26.63 -24.35 -11.20
C THR A 91 -25.18 -23.94 -11.47
N VAL A 92 -24.25 -24.65 -10.83
CA VAL A 92 -22.81 -24.53 -11.10
C VAL A 92 -22.53 -25.32 -12.37
N ALA A 93 -22.40 -24.62 -13.51
CA ALA A 93 -21.91 -25.19 -14.74
C ALA A 93 -20.39 -24.94 -14.81
N THR A 94 -19.62 -26.01 -14.67
CA THR A 94 -18.16 -26.04 -14.85
C THR A 94 -17.80 -25.83 -16.33
N ALA A 95 -17.50 -24.58 -16.70
CA ALA A 95 -16.82 -24.28 -17.95
C ALA A 95 -15.34 -23.98 -17.66
N ALA A 96 -14.51 -25.02 -17.80
CA ALA A 96 -13.06 -24.90 -17.71
C ALA A 96 -12.49 -24.20 -18.95
N ARG A 97 -11.79 -23.08 -18.74
CA ARG A 97 -10.57 -22.71 -19.49
C ARG A 97 -9.59 -22.03 -18.53
N SER A 98 -8.92 -22.86 -17.75
CA SER A 98 -7.73 -22.50 -16.96
C SER A 98 -6.70 -21.81 -17.86
N SER A 99 -6.49 -20.52 -17.67
CA SER A 99 -5.24 -19.87 -18.03
C SER A 99 -4.38 -19.75 -16.78
N THR A 100 -3.79 -20.87 -16.35
CA THR A 100 -2.68 -20.87 -15.37
C THR A 100 -1.48 -20.19 -16.00
N ARG A 101 -1.48 -18.86 -16.12
CA ARG A 101 -0.25 -18.13 -16.38
C ARG A 101 0.59 -18.22 -15.11
N ASN A 102 1.73 -18.89 -15.23
CA ASN A 102 2.75 -18.85 -14.18
C ASN A 102 3.12 -17.38 -13.91
N PRO A 103 3.35 -17.00 -12.64
CA PRO A 103 3.82 -15.66 -12.33
C PRO A 103 5.08 -15.34 -13.15
N LYS A 104 5.19 -14.11 -13.65
CA LYS A 104 6.44 -13.67 -14.28
C LYS A 104 7.56 -13.76 -13.25
N LYS A 105 8.73 -14.22 -13.68
CA LYS A 105 9.91 -14.32 -12.81
C LYS A 105 10.72 -13.03 -12.90
N ALA A 106 11.29 -12.60 -11.78
CA ALA A 106 12.29 -11.55 -11.76
C ALA A 106 13.49 -11.91 -12.65
N SER A 107 14.05 -10.92 -13.35
CA SER A 107 15.28 -11.11 -14.13
C SER A 107 16.49 -11.32 -13.21
N ALA A 108 17.60 -11.82 -13.75
CA ALA A 108 18.83 -11.98 -12.98
C ALA A 108 19.37 -10.64 -12.45
N GLU A 109 19.26 -9.57 -13.23
CA GLU A 109 19.65 -8.23 -12.79
C GLU A 109 18.74 -7.73 -11.66
N ASP A 110 17.43 -7.98 -11.73
CA ASP A 110 16.52 -7.60 -10.64
C ASP A 110 16.90 -8.29 -9.32
N GLN A 111 17.22 -9.58 -9.38
CA GLN A 111 17.65 -10.34 -8.20
C GLN A 111 18.96 -9.80 -7.63
N GLU A 112 19.92 -9.47 -8.49
CA GLU A 112 21.18 -8.83 -8.08
C GLU A 112 20.92 -7.49 -7.39
N LEU A 113 20.16 -6.59 -8.03
CA LEU A 113 19.91 -5.25 -7.50
C LEU A 113 19.12 -5.27 -6.19
N VAL A 114 18.14 -6.15 -6.06
CA VAL A 114 17.39 -6.35 -4.80
C VAL A 114 18.33 -6.84 -3.68
N ALA A 115 19.21 -7.80 -3.98
CA ALA A 115 20.14 -8.35 -3.00
C ALA A 115 21.11 -7.30 -2.43
N LEU A 116 21.43 -6.24 -3.19
CA LEU A 116 22.30 -5.15 -2.72
C LEU A 116 21.72 -4.37 -1.53
N PHE A 117 20.40 -4.40 -1.34
CA PHE A 117 19.69 -3.67 -0.27
C PHE A 117 19.11 -4.59 0.81
N ALA A 118 19.38 -5.90 0.76
CA ALA A 118 18.78 -6.88 1.68
C ALA A 118 19.05 -6.57 3.17
N ASP A 119 20.20 -5.96 3.49
CA ASP A 119 20.61 -5.58 4.84
C ASP A 119 20.54 -4.06 5.08
N SER A 120 19.84 -3.32 4.22
CA SER A 120 19.71 -1.86 4.34
C SER A 120 18.32 -1.47 4.85
N ASP A 121 18.26 -0.47 5.73
CA ASP A 121 17.02 0.18 6.13
C ASP A 121 16.78 1.45 5.30
N THR A 122 15.57 2.00 5.36
CA THR A 122 15.23 3.19 4.58
C THR A 122 16.04 4.44 5.00
N PRO A 123 16.39 4.67 6.28
CA PRO A 123 17.29 5.77 6.66
C PRO A 123 18.68 5.68 6.01
N GLY A 124 19.33 4.52 6.05
CA GLY A 124 20.66 4.34 5.46
C GLY A 124 20.67 4.52 3.94
N VAL A 125 19.62 4.07 3.25
CA VAL A 125 19.45 4.30 1.82
C VAL A 125 19.13 5.78 1.52
N SER A 126 18.30 6.42 2.35
CA SER A 126 17.99 7.85 2.24
C SER A 126 19.26 8.71 2.35
N ASP A 127 20.11 8.46 3.32
CA ASP A 127 21.36 9.20 3.51
C ASP A 127 22.31 9.04 2.31
N ALA A 128 22.35 7.86 1.71
CA ALA A 128 23.12 7.61 0.49
C ALA A 128 22.57 8.39 -0.71
N LEU A 129 21.25 8.43 -0.87
CA LEU A 129 20.58 9.22 -1.90
C LEU A 129 20.86 10.72 -1.72
N ASP A 130 20.76 11.24 -0.50
CA ASP A 130 21.04 12.65 -0.18
C ASP A 130 22.50 13.02 -0.47
N LYS A 131 23.45 12.14 -0.10
CA LYS A 131 24.87 12.32 -0.43
C LYS A 131 25.10 12.44 -1.94
N LEU A 132 24.34 11.68 -2.73
CA LEU A 132 24.38 11.71 -4.20
C LEU A 132 23.53 12.82 -4.81
N GLY A 133 22.76 13.56 -4.01
CA GLY A 133 21.83 14.58 -4.48
C GLY A 133 20.66 14.02 -5.30
N ILE A 134 20.25 12.78 -5.02
CA ILE A 134 19.14 12.10 -5.69
C ILE A 134 17.89 12.20 -4.79
N PRO A 135 16.80 12.84 -5.22
CA PRO A 135 15.55 12.81 -4.47
C PRO A 135 14.88 11.45 -4.61
N GLY A 136 14.73 10.71 -3.50
CA GLY A 136 14.14 9.36 -3.52
C GLY A 136 13.16 9.08 -2.37
N GLN A 137 13.02 9.97 -1.39
CA GLN A 137 12.18 9.76 -0.21
C GLN A 137 10.71 10.07 -0.52
N ALA A 138 9.85 9.04 -0.60
CA ALA A 138 8.45 9.18 -0.95
C ALA A 138 7.65 9.73 0.23
N PHE A 139 7.57 11.07 0.30
CA PHE A 139 6.99 11.81 1.41
C PHE A 139 5.51 11.48 1.63
N GLY A 140 5.14 11.21 2.89
CA GLY A 140 3.75 10.98 3.30
C GLY A 140 3.24 9.57 3.01
N ILE A 141 4.05 8.70 2.42
CA ILE A 141 3.69 7.30 2.18
C ILE A 141 4.24 6.45 3.31
N MET A 142 3.35 5.99 4.19
CA MET A 142 3.70 5.32 5.45
C MET A 142 3.15 3.90 5.50
N PRO A 143 3.80 2.98 6.22
CA PRO A 143 3.29 1.62 6.37
C PRO A 143 1.99 1.59 7.17
N LEU A 144 1.13 0.60 6.90
CA LEU A 144 -0.09 0.39 7.70
C LEU A 144 0.18 -0.02 9.15
N THR A 145 1.34 -0.62 9.41
CA THR A 145 1.79 -1.08 10.73
C THR A 145 3.32 -1.19 10.74
N ASP A 146 3.92 -1.41 11.91
CA ASP A 146 5.38 -1.55 12.03
C ASP A 146 5.81 -2.94 11.53
N TYR A 147 5.92 -3.08 10.20
CA TYR A 147 6.39 -4.31 9.57
C TYR A 147 7.79 -4.65 10.04
N LYS A 148 8.03 -5.94 10.36
CA LYS A 148 9.29 -6.41 10.92
C LYS A 148 10.42 -6.53 9.90
N LYS A 149 10.08 -6.59 8.62
CA LYS A 149 11.01 -6.84 7.52
C LYS A 149 11.02 -5.64 6.59
N VAL A 150 12.21 -5.31 6.10
CA VAL A 150 12.35 -4.38 4.99
C VAL A 150 11.80 -5.05 3.74
N THR A 151 10.93 -4.35 3.03
CA THR A 151 10.42 -4.75 1.73
C THR A 151 11.31 -4.15 0.66
N VAL A 152 11.93 -5.00 -0.14
CA VAL A 152 12.77 -4.58 -1.27
C VAL A 152 12.28 -5.26 -2.53
N GLY A 153 12.09 -4.49 -3.59
CA GLY A 153 11.73 -5.05 -4.88
C GLY A 153 11.70 -4.00 -5.99
N PRO A 154 11.74 -4.42 -7.25
CA PRO A 154 11.65 -3.47 -8.36
C PRO A 154 10.22 -2.95 -8.52
N ALA A 155 10.09 -1.68 -8.89
CA ALA A 155 8.81 -1.01 -9.06
C ALA A 155 8.05 -1.54 -10.30
N PHE A 156 6.81 -1.97 -10.07
CA PHE A 156 5.78 -2.12 -11.09
C PHE A 156 4.84 -0.92 -10.97
N THR A 157 4.99 0.07 -11.85
CA THR A 157 4.31 1.36 -11.74
C THR A 157 2.92 1.34 -12.37
N VAL A 158 1.93 1.90 -11.70
CA VAL A 158 0.54 2.02 -12.18
C VAL A 158 0.03 3.43 -11.93
N ARG A 159 -0.51 4.09 -12.95
CA ARG A 159 -1.19 5.39 -12.82
C ARG A 159 -2.69 5.23 -12.93
N TYR A 160 -3.43 5.81 -12.01
CA TYR A 160 -4.88 5.92 -12.06
C TYR A 160 -5.33 7.29 -12.56
N VAL A 161 -6.49 7.31 -13.19
CA VAL A 161 -7.18 8.51 -13.69
C VAL A 161 -8.66 8.43 -13.29
N PRO A 162 -9.44 9.54 -13.36
CA PRO A 162 -10.88 9.44 -13.18
C PRO A 162 -11.50 8.41 -14.15
N ALA A 163 -12.55 7.72 -13.70
CA ALA A 163 -13.27 6.79 -14.54
C ALA A 163 -13.91 7.48 -15.76
N SER A 164 -13.95 6.77 -16.87
CA SER A 164 -14.67 7.13 -18.09
C SER A 164 -16.04 6.45 -18.14
N GLU A 165 -16.81 6.69 -19.21
CA GLU A 165 -18.10 6.06 -19.45
C GLU A 165 -18.05 5.27 -20.78
N PRO A 166 -18.04 3.92 -20.76
CA PRO A 166 -18.03 3.04 -19.59
C PRO A 166 -16.68 3.05 -18.83
N PRO A 167 -16.66 2.71 -17.53
CA PRO A 167 -15.44 2.73 -16.74
C PRO A 167 -14.46 1.65 -17.18
N GLY A 168 -13.16 1.98 -17.12
CA GLY A 168 -12.08 1.01 -17.33
C GLY A 168 -11.80 0.13 -16.11
N SER A 169 -10.76 -0.71 -16.24
CA SER A 169 -10.31 -1.60 -15.16
C SER A 169 -9.73 -0.85 -13.96
N VAL A 170 -9.86 -1.46 -12.77
CA VAL A 170 -9.28 -0.97 -11.51
C VAL A 170 -8.20 -1.89 -10.93
N GLY A 171 -7.91 -3.05 -11.53
CA GLY A 171 -7.03 -4.04 -10.89
C GLY A 171 -6.39 -5.10 -11.79
N ASP A 172 -6.74 -5.20 -13.07
CA ASP A 172 -6.28 -6.31 -13.93
C ASP A 172 -4.77 -6.34 -14.15
N PHE A 173 -4.08 -5.21 -13.95
CA PHE A 173 -2.63 -5.12 -14.05
C PHE A 173 -1.91 -6.11 -13.11
N ILE A 174 -2.57 -6.55 -12.03
CA ILE A 174 -1.95 -7.40 -11.01
C ILE A 174 -1.52 -8.76 -11.59
N ASP A 175 -2.17 -9.22 -12.65
CA ASP A 175 -1.80 -10.45 -13.36
C ASP A 175 -0.45 -10.33 -14.11
N ASP A 176 0.02 -9.12 -14.33
CA ASP A 176 1.28 -8.83 -15.04
C ASP A 176 2.48 -8.62 -14.11
N VAL A 177 2.27 -8.56 -12.80
CA VAL A 177 3.30 -8.29 -11.78
C VAL A 177 4.17 -9.53 -11.55
N ALA A 178 5.49 -9.36 -11.54
CA ALA A 178 6.41 -10.47 -11.32
C ALA A 178 6.60 -10.78 -9.82
N ILE A 179 7.03 -12.01 -9.53
CA ILE A 179 7.44 -12.40 -8.17
C ILE A 179 8.57 -11.46 -7.72
N GLY A 180 8.43 -10.91 -6.51
CA GLY A 180 9.39 -9.99 -5.90
C GLY A 180 9.23 -8.52 -6.32
N ASP A 181 8.33 -8.20 -7.25
CA ASP A 181 8.05 -6.81 -7.60
C ASP A 181 7.28 -6.10 -6.47
N VAL A 182 7.46 -4.79 -6.37
CA VAL A 182 6.64 -3.91 -5.53
C VAL A 182 5.71 -3.10 -6.45
N VAL A 183 4.41 -3.19 -6.24
CA VAL A 183 3.45 -2.36 -7.01
C VAL A 183 3.52 -0.93 -6.49
N VAL A 184 3.76 0.04 -7.37
CA VAL A 184 3.80 1.46 -7.01
C VAL A 184 2.67 2.17 -7.75
N ILE A 185 1.71 2.71 -7.00
CA ILE A 185 0.48 3.29 -7.53
C ILE A 185 0.48 4.80 -7.35
N ASP A 186 0.33 5.53 -8.45
CA ASP A 186 -0.04 6.94 -8.46
C ASP A 186 -1.55 7.08 -8.66
N ASN A 187 -2.27 7.40 -7.59
CA ASN A 187 -3.69 7.75 -7.64
C ASN A 187 -3.91 9.28 -7.48
N GLY A 188 -2.87 10.08 -7.74
CA GLY A 188 -2.87 11.53 -7.59
C GLY A 188 -3.09 11.99 -6.16
N GLY A 189 -2.70 11.19 -5.16
CA GLY A 189 -2.89 11.50 -3.74
C GLY A 189 -4.36 11.55 -3.28
N ARG A 190 -5.28 10.98 -4.07
CA ARG A 190 -6.72 10.97 -3.73
C ARG A 190 -6.97 10.19 -2.45
N SER A 191 -7.78 10.80 -1.58
CA SER A 191 -8.23 10.22 -0.31
C SER A 191 -9.72 9.92 -0.25
N ASP A 192 -10.46 10.21 -1.33
CA ASP A 192 -11.91 10.04 -1.41
C ASP A 192 -12.34 8.67 -1.94
N CYS A 193 -11.42 7.88 -2.50
CA CYS A 193 -11.64 6.52 -2.97
C CYS A 193 -10.35 5.69 -2.96
N THR A 194 -10.51 4.37 -2.91
CA THR A 194 -9.42 3.40 -2.73
C THR A 194 -9.08 2.64 -4.00
N VAL A 195 -7.80 2.29 -4.15
CA VAL A 195 -7.24 1.54 -5.31
C VAL A 195 -6.64 0.19 -4.92
N TRP A 196 -6.74 -0.19 -3.64
CA TRP A 196 -6.25 -1.45 -3.11
C TRP A 196 -7.12 -1.93 -1.94
N GLY A 197 -7.39 -3.23 -1.88
CA GLY A 197 -8.21 -3.88 -0.85
C GLY A 197 -7.94 -5.38 -0.74
N ASP A 198 -8.84 -6.12 -0.08
CA ASP A 198 -8.67 -7.51 0.35
C ASP A 198 -8.27 -8.52 -0.74
N ILE A 199 -8.95 -8.49 -1.89
CA ILE A 199 -8.75 -9.43 -3.01
C ILE A 199 -7.37 -9.22 -3.62
N MET A 200 -6.95 -7.96 -3.79
CA MET A 200 -5.63 -7.63 -4.33
C MET A 200 -4.52 -8.03 -3.38
N THR A 201 -4.67 -7.76 -2.08
CA THR A 201 -3.74 -8.19 -1.03
C THR A 201 -3.52 -9.70 -1.06
N GLN A 202 -4.60 -10.48 -1.05
CA GLN A 202 -4.48 -11.93 -1.03
C GLN A 202 -3.89 -12.49 -2.32
N TYR A 203 -4.30 -11.97 -3.48
CA TYR A 203 -3.71 -12.37 -4.74
C TYR A 203 -2.22 -12.07 -4.81
N ALA A 204 -1.83 -10.85 -4.43
CA ALA A 204 -0.45 -10.39 -4.43
C ALA A 204 0.41 -11.26 -3.49
N GLY A 205 -0.07 -11.55 -2.29
CA GLY A 205 0.60 -12.45 -1.35
C GLY A 205 0.81 -13.86 -1.89
N ILE A 206 -0.24 -14.47 -2.48
CA ILE A 206 -0.17 -15.81 -3.08
C ILE A 206 0.82 -15.86 -4.25
N ARG A 207 0.92 -14.77 -5.03
CA ARG A 207 1.81 -14.64 -6.19
C ARG A 207 3.23 -14.23 -5.82
N GLY A 208 3.53 -13.96 -4.55
CA GLY A 208 4.85 -13.53 -4.12
C GLY A 208 5.22 -12.12 -4.59
N VAL A 209 4.25 -11.24 -4.78
CA VAL A 209 4.48 -9.80 -4.92
C VAL A 209 5.01 -9.29 -3.58
N ALA A 210 6.09 -8.51 -3.61
CA ALA A 210 6.82 -8.12 -2.38
C ALA A 210 6.04 -7.12 -1.51
N GLY A 211 5.18 -6.30 -2.11
CA GLY A 211 4.35 -5.34 -1.40
C GLY A 211 3.70 -4.33 -2.34
N ALA A 212 3.02 -3.33 -1.78
CA ALA A 212 2.48 -2.21 -2.54
C ALA A 212 2.71 -0.85 -1.86
N VAL A 213 2.96 0.17 -2.68
CA VAL A 213 3.18 1.57 -2.33
C VAL A 213 2.13 2.40 -3.05
N ILE A 214 1.36 3.23 -2.33
CA ILE A 214 0.17 3.89 -2.89
C ILE A 214 0.20 5.38 -2.54
N ASP A 215 0.37 6.24 -3.56
CA ASP A 215 0.06 7.67 -3.47
C ASP A 215 -1.45 7.90 -3.58
N GLY A 216 -2.13 7.65 -2.46
CA GLY A 216 -3.58 7.59 -2.32
C GLY A 216 -3.94 6.80 -1.07
N VAL A 217 -5.16 6.25 -1.03
CA VAL A 217 -5.65 5.48 0.13
C VAL A 217 -6.01 4.04 -0.22
N CYS A 218 -5.88 3.14 0.75
CA CYS A 218 -6.30 1.74 0.67
C CYS A 218 -7.47 1.44 1.64
N ARG A 219 -8.08 0.26 1.48
CA ARG A 219 -9.08 -0.31 2.41
C ARG A 219 -8.69 -1.70 2.89
N ASP A 220 -9.54 -2.30 3.72
CA ASP A 220 -9.40 -3.66 4.24
C ASP A 220 -8.08 -3.88 5.02
N VAL A 221 -7.68 -2.83 5.75
CA VAL A 221 -6.39 -2.72 6.47
C VAL A 221 -6.13 -3.89 7.41
N ASN A 222 -7.17 -4.41 8.09
CA ASN A 222 -7.02 -5.54 9.00
C ASN A 222 -6.54 -6.79 8.27
N ARG A 223 -7.06 -7.05 7.06
CA ARG A 223 -6.66 -8.23 6.26
C ARG A 223 -5.21 -8.14 5.82
N ALA A 224 -4.77 -6.99 5.30
CA ALA A 224 -3.37 -6.80 4.92
C ALA A 224 -2.40 -7.01 6.10
N ILE A 225 -2.80 -6.61 7.31
CA ILE A 225 -1.99 -6.79 8.52
C ILE A 225 -2.02 -8.24 9.01
N GLU A 226 -3.19 -8.89 8.99
CA GLU A 226 -3.34 -10.31 9.34
C GLU A 226 -2.52 -11.23 8.41
N ASP A 227 -2.47 -10.90 7.12
CA ASP A 227 -1.73 -11.64 6.10
C ASP A 227 -0.22 -11.29 6.07
N ASP A 228 0.26 -10.39 6.94
CA ASP A 228 1.64 -9.86 6.94
C ASP A 228 2.08 -9.31 5.56
N TYR A 229 1.12 -8.75 4.79
CA TYR A 229 1.40 -8.19 3.46
C TYR A 229 1.88 -6.72 3.58
N PRO A 230 3.08 -6.38 3.09
CA PRO A 230 3.60 -5.02 3.16
C PRO A 230 2.81 -4.03 2.30
N LEU A 231 2.15 -3.07 2.96
CA LEU A 231 1.35 -2.05 2.31
C LEU A 231 1.68 -0.67 2.89
N PHE A 232 2.12 0.22 2.00
CA PHE A 232 2.53 1.59 2.28
C PHE A 232 1.61 2.55 1.54
N THR A 233 1.05 3.53 2.22
CA THR A 233 -0.07 4.33 1.70
C THR A 233 -0.06 5.74 2.29
N ALA A 234 -0.65 6.71 1.59
CA ALA A 234 -0.89 8.04 2.13
C ALA A 234 -2.02 8.07 3.17
N GLY A 235 -2.82 7.01 3.23
CA GLY A 235 -3.83 6.82 4.27
C GLY A 235 -4.75 5.62 4.03
N ARG A 236 -5.86 5.60 4.76
CA ARG A 236 -6.85 4.53 4.70
C ARG A 236 -8.26 5.10 4.66
N TRP A 237 -9.13 4.48 3.87
CA TRP A 237 -10.52 4.86 3.69
C TRP A 237 -11.34 3.62 3.30
N MET A 238 -12.67 3.66 3.34
CA MET A 238 -13.51 2.49 3.02
C MET A 238 -14.11 2.51 1.61
N ARG A 239 -14.19 3.68 0.97
CA ARG A 239 -14.93 3.86 -0.29
C ARG A 239 -14.19 3.25 -1.48
N THR A 240 -14.86 2.40 -2.25
CA THR A 240 -14.27 1.74 -3.44
C THR A 240 -13.93 2.72 -4.55
N GLY A 241 -12.84 2.46 -5.27
CA GLY A 241 -12.48 3.14 -6.52
C GLY A 241 -13.30 2.72 -7.73
N LYS A 242 -14.07 1.63 -7.67
CA LYS A 242 -14.96 1.20 -8.76
C LYS A 242 -15.90 2.34 -9.16
N ASP A 243 -16.00 2.57 -10.47
CA ASP A 243 -16.78 3.65 -11.12
C ASP A 243 -16.31 5.08 -10.79
N ARG A 244 -15.14 5.25 -10.15
CA ARG A 244 -14.59 6.56 -9.76
C ARG A 244 -13.22 6.81 -10.35
N VAL A 245 -12.41 5.75 -10.42
CA VAL A 245 -11.09 5.75 -11.03
C VAL A 245 -10.94 4.54 -11.94
N GLN A 246 -9.97 4.61 -12.84
CA GLN A 246 -9.54 3.50 -13.66
C GLN A 246 -8.03 3.58 -13.88
N VAL A 247 -7.42 2.46 -14.26
CA VAL A 247 -6.02 2.42 -14.70
C VAL A 247 -5.89 3.26 -15.97
N GLY A 248 -5.01 4.27 -15.92
CA GLY A 248 -4.67 5.14 -17.04
C GLY A 248 -3.35 4.77 -17.71
N GLY A 249 -2.48 4.01 -17.03
CA GLY A 249 -1.21 3.53 -17.56
C GLY A 249 -0.50 2.57 -16.61
N VAL A 250 0.32 1.69 -17.19
CA VAL A 250 1.10 0.66 -16.48
C VAL A 250 2.51 0.66 -17.05
N ASN A 251 3.53 0.50 -16.20
CA ASN A 251 4.95 0.55 -16.58
C ASN A 251 5.34 1.83 -17.33
N GLU A 252 4.86 2.98 -16.83
CA GLU A 252 5.29 4.33 -17.23
C GLU A 252 5.91 5.08 -16.04
N SER A 253 6.66 6.15 -16.30
CA SER A 253 7.12 7.02 -15.22
C SER A 253 5.93 7.67 -14.51
N ILE A 254 5.91 7.61 -13.18
CA ILE A 254 4.85 8.19 -12.33
C ILE A 254 5.45 9.08 -11.23
N GLY A 255 4.58 9.84 -10.54
CA GLY A 255 4.91 10.53 -9.30
C GLY A 255 4.35 9.79 -8.09
N THR A 256 5.13 9.65 -7.02
CA THR A 256 4.67 9.03 -5.77
C THR A 256 5.36 9.73 -4.60
N GLY A 257 4.59 10.37 -3.72
CA GLY A 257 5.15 11.03 -2.53
C GLY A 257 6.19 12.12 -2.89
N LYS A 258 5.94 12.90 -3.95
CA LYS A 258 6.86 13.92 -4.51
C LYS A 258 8.13 13.37 -5.16
N VAL A 259 8.24 12.06 -5.35
CA VAL A 259 9.39 11.41 -6.01
C VAL A 259 8.96 10.89 -7.38
N ARG A 260 9.87 10.95 -8.35
CA ARG A 260 9.68 10.30 -9.65
C ARG A 260 10.03 8.82 -9.52
N VAL A 261 9.13 7.96 -9.99
CA VAL A 261 9.35 6.50 -10.02
C VAL A 261 9.29 6.05 -11.47
N ASN A 262 10.34 5.40 -11.95
CA ASN A 262 10.34 4.70 -13.23
C ASN A 262 10.06 3.21 -13.03
N PRO A 263 9.55 2.52 -14.06
CA PRO A 263 9.46 1.08 -14.03
C PRO A 263 10.83 0.46 -13.70
N ARG A 264 10.84 -0.52 -12.80
CA ARG A 264 12.03 -1.26 -12.34
C ARG A 264 13.04 -0.47 -11.49
N ASP A 265 12.74 0.77 -11.10
CA ASP A 265 13.47 1.42 -10.00
C ASP A 265 13.35 0.56 -8.73
N ILE A 266 14.34 0.60 -7.84
CA ILE A 266 14.33 -0.26 -6.65
C ILE A 266 13.58 0.46 -5.53
N VAL A 267 12.52 -0.16 -5.04
CA VAL A 267 11.79 0.27 -3.86
C VAL A 267 12.43 -0.38 -2.65
N VAL A 268 12.74 0.42 -1.63
CA VAL A 268 13.10 -0.04 -0.28
C VAL A 268 12.11 0.59 0.68
N ALA A 269 11.44 -0.22 1.49
CA ALA A 269 10.36 0.24 2.35
C ALA A 269 10.35 -0.49 3.70
N ASP A 270 10.17 0.26 4.79
CA ASP A 270 10.15 -0.26 6.16
C ASP A 270 9.27 0.59 7.08
N ALA A 271 9.38 0.41 8.40
CA ALA A 271 8.62 1.15 9.40
C ALA A 271 8.73 2.69 9.27
N ASN A 272 9.82 3.21 8.67
CA ASN A 272 10.06 4.65 8.54
C ASN A 272 9.46 5.25 7.26
N GLY A 273 9.01 4.42 6.31
CA GLY A 273 8.40 4.88 5.05
C GLY A 273 8.98 4.17 3.84
N VAL A 274 9.07 4.90 2.73
CA VAL A 274 9.45 4.36 1.42
C VAL A 274 10.53 5.25 0.78
N VAL A 275 11.57 4.62 0.25
CA VAL A 275 12.56 5.25 -0.62
C VAL A 275 12.62 4.55 -1.98
N ILE A 276 12.79 5.37 -3.02
CA ILE A 276 12.89 4.94 -4.41
C ILE A 276 14.32 5.22 -4.89
N VAL A 277 14.98 4.17 -5.34
CA VAL A 277 16.35 4.21 -5.84
C VAL A 277 16.33 4.05 -7.36
N PRO A 278 16.81 5.04 -8.14
CA PRO A 278 16.91 4.90 -9.58
C PRO A 278 17.71 3.66 -9.97
N ARG A 279 17.15 2.84 -10.86
CA ARG A 279 17.73 1.54 -11.23
C ARG A 279 19.18 1.66 -11.69
N ASP A 280 19.48 2.65 -12.52
CA ASP A 280 20.80 2.93 -13.09
C ASP A 280 21.83 3.38 -12.05
N ARG A 281 21.38 3.87 -10.89
CA ARG A 281 22.21 4.31 -9.76
C ARG A 281 22.21 3.33 -8.58
N ALA A 282 21.43 2.25 -8.64
CA ALA A 282 21.23 1.32 -7.53
C ALA A 282 22.54 0.76 -6.95
N ARG A 283 23.50 0.38 -7.80
CA ARG A 283 24.80 -0.15 -7.37
C ARG A 283 25.62 0.86 -6.57
N GLU A 284 25.64 2.10 -7.03
CA GLU A 284 26.36 3.20 -6.38
C GLU A 284 25.71 3.60 -5.05
N VAL A 285 24.37 3.69 -5.03
CA VAL A 285 23.60 3.99 -3.82
C VAL A 285 23.85 2.92 -2.75
N ALA A 286 23.75 1.63 -3.11
CA ALA A 286 24.01 0.53 -2.18
C ALA A 286 25.43 0.55 -1.63
N GLU A 287 26.43 0.84 -2.46
CA GLU A 287 27.82 0.95 -2.02
C GLU A 287 27.98 2.08 -0.99
N ILE A 288 27.40 3.24 -1.25
CA ILE A 288 27.45 4.40 -0.34
C ILE A 288 26.70 4.10 0.96
N ALA A 289 25.50 3.54 0.89
CA ALA A 289 24.71 3.16 2.06
C ALA A 289 25.52 2.22 2.98
N ARG A 290 26.17 1.19 2.41
CA ARG A 290 27.03 0.27 3.16
C ARG A 290 28.24 0.96 3.81
N ARG A 291 28.83 1.97 3.14
CA ARG A 291 29.94 2.76 3.73
C ARG A 291 29.46 3.63 4.89
N ILE A 292 28.28 4.23 4.76
CA ILE A 292 27.66 5.04 5.82
C ILE A 292 27.36 4.14 7.03
N GLU A 293 26.67 3.02 6.83
CA GLU A 293 26.32 2.09 7.91
C GLU A 293 27.56 1.53 8.61
N LYS A 294 28.62 1.19 7.86
CA LYS A 294 29.90 0.78 8.47
C LYS A 294 30.49 1.87 9.38
N SER A 295 30.41 3.14 8.96
CA SER A 295 30.87 4.25 9.79
C SER A 295 29.98 4.43 11.02
N GLU A 296 28.67 4.28 10.88
CA GLU A 296 27.73 4.41 12.00
C GLU A 296 27.85 3.29 13.01
N ALA A 297 28.03 2.05 12.55
CA ALA A 297 28.32 0.91 13.41
C ALA A 297 29.58 1.18 14.27
N GLY A 298 30.65 1.71 13.68
CA GLY A 298 31.85 2.12 14.42
C GLY A 298 31.58 3.23 15.46
N ILE A 299 30.71 4.19 15.14
CA ILE A 299 30.28 5.23 16.11
C ILE A 299 29.52 4.58 17.27
N ARG A 300 28.57 3.67 16.97
CA ARG A 300 27.77 2.97 17.99
C ARG A 300 28.66 2.13 18.91
N GLU A 301 29.66 1.44 18.38
CA GLU A 301 30.66 0.70 19.16
C GLU A 301 31.48 1.61 20.09
N MET A 302 31.96 2.75 19.58
CA MET A 302 32.70 3.72 20.41
C MET A 302 31.87 4.29 21.55
N ILE A 303 30.59 4.62 21.28
CA ILE A 303 29.66 5.11 22.29
C ILE A 303 29.39 4.03 23.35
N ALA A 304 29.18 2.77 22.92
CA ALA A 304 29.02 1.64 23.85
C ALA A 304 30.26 1.41 24.72
N GLY A 305 31.46 1.74 24.20
CA GLY A 305 32.73 1.74 24.93
C GLY A 305 32.97 2.97 25.82
N GLY A 306 32.02 3.90 25.91
CA GLY A 306 32.08 5.08 26.78
C GLY A 306 32.63 6.36 26.15
N ALA A 307 32.92 6.36 24.85
CA ALA A 307 33.31 7.59 24.15
C ALA A 307 32.12 8.54 24.00
N SER A 308 32.39 9.84 23.98
CA SER A 308 31.38 10.83 23.61
C SER A 308 31.08 10.80 22.10
N ILE A 309 29.91 11.30 21.71
CA ILE A 309 29.52 11.41 20.30
C ILE A 309 30.49 12.30 19.50
N SER A 310 31.08 13.32 20.13
CA SER A 310 32.03 14.23 19.48
C SER A 310 33.32 13.50 19.11
N GLU A 311 33.89 12.75 20.05
CA GLU A 311 35.11 11.96 19.83
C GLU A 311 34.91 10.89 18.75
N ALA A 312 33.76 10.20 18.76
CA ALA A 312 33.43 9.19 17.76
C ALA A 312 33.29 9.79 16.36
N ARG A 313 32.62 10.93 16.22
CA ARG A 313 32.43 11.62 14.93
C ARG A 313 33.73 12.19 14.37
N GLU A 314 34.57 12.78 15.21
CA GLU A 314 35.87 13.31 14.81
C GLU A 314 36.78 12.19 14.29
N LYS A 315 36.89 11.09 15.05
CA LYS A 315 37.75 9.96 14.71
C LYS A 315 37.35 9.25 13.41
N LEU A 316 36.05 9.17 13.12
CA LEU A 316 35.52 8.49 11.94
C LEU A 316 35.21 9.43 10.76
N GLY A 317 35.47 10.73 10.90
CA GLY A 317 35.25 11.71 9.82
C GLY A 317 33.78 11.87 9.44
N TYR A 318 32.84 11.64 10.37
CA TYR A 318 31.40 11.55 10.07
C TYR A 318 30.81 12.83 9.45
N HIS A 319 31.37 14.00 9.78
CA HIS A 319 30.86 15.28 9.27
C HIS A 319 30.95 15.47 7.74
N THR A 320 31.81 14.71 7.06
CA THR A 320 31.93 14.73 5.59
C THR A 320 31.16 13.58 4.92
N LEU A 321 30.64 12.62 5.69
CA LEU A 321 29.96 11.43 5.16
C LEU A 321 28.55 11.73 4.65
N GLN A 322 27.82 12.66 5.27
CA GLN A 322 26.44 13.02 4.88
C GLN A 322 26.34 14.31 4.05
N ARG A 323 27.46 14.96 3.72
CA ARG A 323 27.45 16.17 2.90
C ARG A 323 27.63 15.82 1.43
N LYS A 324 26.95 16.57 0.56
CA LYS A 324 27.18 16.56 -0.89
C LYS A 324 28.66 16.87 -1.15
N GLY A 325 29.34 15.95 -1.83
CA GLY A 325 30.74 16.11 -2.25
C GLY A 325 30.91 17.19 -3.30
#